data_AF-A0A6V7TBB9-F1
#
_entry.id   AF-A0A6V7TBB9-F1
#
_cell.length_a   1.000
_cell.length_b   1.000
_cell.length_c   1.000
_cell.angle_alpha   90.00
_cell.angle_beta   90.00
_cell.angle_gamma   90.00
#
_symmetry.space_group_name_H-M   'P 1'
#
loop_
_entity.id
_entity.type
_entity.pdbx_description
1 polymer ?
#
loop_
_entity_poly.entity_id
_entity_poly.type
_entity_poly.pdbx_seq_one_letter_code
_entity_poly.pdbx_strand_id
1 'polypeptide(L)'
;MSKPSYSIKDVYSVFKKIDGNFYEKNLDGGGSVEYTDKSIYKYCPYHRGLKEGHCSNYLQMASSGVINLLEMLKDKFDSKYDKLAEYAILFLSYKLKQNPKYSGTNLNHFYTKNIENNTFYNEKINGDGSPTYKDIIDKKKI
;
A
#
# COMPACT_ATOMS: atom_id res chain seq x y z
N MET A 1 -16.82 -11.44 -24.02
CA MET A 1 -16.12 -10.89 -22.83
C MET A 1 -14.63 -10.91 -23.14
N SER A 2 -13.99 -9.74 -23.21
CA SER A 2 -12.53 -9.67 -23.46
C SER A 2 -11.79 -10.32 -22.29
N LYS A 3 -10.83 -11.22 -22.57
CA LYS A 3 -9.97 -11.80 -21.54
C LYS A 3 -9.28 -10.66 -20.78
N PRO A 4 -9.17 -10.72 -19.44
CA PRO A 4 -8.30 -9.79 -18.74
C PRO A 4 -6.87 -9.93 -19.30
N SER A 5 -6.19 -8.81 -19.57
CA SER A 5 -4.80 -8.83 -20.07
C SER A 5 -3.78 -9.36 -19.04
N TYR A 6 -4.19 -9.50 -17.77
CA TYR A 6 -3.39 -10.06 -16.67
C TYR A 6 -3.95 -11.38 -16.15
N SER A 7 -3.07 -12.23 -15.61
CA SER A 7 -3.48 -13.43 -14.89
C SER A 7 -3.55 -13.18 -13.38
N ILE A 8 -4.47 -13.86 -12.68
CA ILE A 8 -4.52 -13.84 -11.21
C ILE A 8 -3.21 -14.33 -10.58
N LYS A 9 -2.47 -15.20 -11.30
CA LYS A 9 -1.15 -15.70 -10.91
C LYS A 9 -0.12 -14.57 -10.85
N ASP A 10 -0.19 -13.60 -11.74
CA ASP A 10 0.71 -12.43 -11.74
C ASP A 10 0.45 -11.55 -10.52
N VAL A 11 -0.82 -11.29 -10.20
CA VAL A 11 -1.20 -10.53 -9.00
C VAL A 11 -0.73 -11.26 -7.75
N TYR A 12 -1.00 -12.57 -7.66
CA TYR A 12 -0.59 -13.39 -6.53
C TYR A 12 0.93 -13.37 -6.32
N SER A 13 1.72 -13.48 -7.40
CA SER A 13 3.18 -13.43 -7.29
C SER A 13 3.69 -12.10 -6.76
N VAL A 14 3.06 -10.98 -7.14
CA VAL A 14 3.39 -9.66 -6.60
C VAL A 14 3.04 -9.59 -5.11
N PHE A 15 1.83 -10.03 -4.72
CA PHE A 15 1.42 -10.08 -3.31
C PHE A 15 2.41 -10.89 -2.47
N LYS A 16 2.76 -12.09 -2.91
CA LYS A 16 3.73 -12.95 -2.22
C LYS A 16 5.09 -12.27 -2.05
N LYS A 17 5.53 -11.51 -3.06
CA LYS A 17 6.79 -10.76 -2.99
C LYS A 17 6.72 -9.64 -1.96
N ILE A 18 5.66 -8.83 -1.99
CA ILE A 18 5.56 -7.63 -1.15
C ILE A 18 5.07 -7.91 0.28
N ASP A 19 4.46 -9.07 0.53
CA ASP A 19 3.99 -9.42 1.87
C ASP A 19 5.14 -9.43 2.89
N GLY A 20 6.33 -9.87 2.47
CA GLY A 20 7.53 -9.85 3.31
C GLY A 20 8.16 -8.47 3.52
N ASN A 21 7.71 -7.43 2.80
CA ASN A 21 8.35 -6.11 2.85
C ASN A 21 8.18 -5.40 4.19
N PHE A 22 7.16 -5.75 4.96
CA PHE A 22 7.02 -5.28 6.33
C PHE A 22 6.13 -6.22 7.13
N TYR A 23 6.46 -6.35 8.41
CA TYR A 23 5.72 -7.18 9.36
C TYR A 23 6.03 -6.73 10.78
N GLU A 24 5.16 -7.14 11.71
CA GLU A 24 5.38 -6.99 13.14
C GLU A 24 5.69 -8.37 13.71
N LYS A 25 6.72 -8.45 14.56
CA LYS A 25 7.10 -9.67 15.27
C LYS A 25 6.95 -9.46 16.77
N ASN A 26 6.20 -10.34 17.42
CA ASN A 26 6.11 -10.38 18.87
C ASN A 26 7.41 -10.92 19.48
N LEU A 27 7.81 -10.35 20.61
CA LEU A 27 9.00 -10.78 21.34
C LEU A 27 8.64 -11.72 22.50
N ASP A 28 9.54 -12.68 22.77
CA ASP A 28 9.46 -13.58 23.90
C ASP A 28 9.74 -12.78 25.19
N GLY A 29 8.68 -12.29 25.83
CA GLY A 29 8.76 -11.36 26.97
C GLY A 29 7.73 -10.23 26.94
N GLY A 30 6.95 -10.13 25.86
CA GLY A 30 5.96 -9.08 25.67
C GLY A 30 6.50 -7.91 24.85
N GLY A 31 5.61 -7.27 24.10
CA GLY A 31 5.97 -6.24 23.12
C GLY A 31 6.18 -6.78 21.71
N SER A 32 6.38 -5.88 20.77
CA SER A 32 6.54 -6.17 19.35
C SER A 32 7.60 -5.28 18.71
N VAL A 33 8.20 -5.77 17.63
CA VAL A 33 9.14 -5.02 16.79
C VAL A 33 8.60 -4.99 15.36
N GLU A 34 8.58 -3.79 14.79
CA GLU A 34 8.21 -3.55 13.40
C GLU A 34 9.46 -3.70 12.51
N TYR A 35 9.35 -4.51 11.46
CA TYR A 35 10.39 -4.70 10.46
C TYR A 35 9.95 -4.10 9.14
N THR A 36 10.89 -3.45 8.45
CA THR A 36 10.68 -2.91 7.10
C THR A 36 11.85 -3.27 6.21
N ASP A 37 11.52 -3.72 5.01
CA ASP A 37 12.47 -3.98 3.94
C ASP A 37 12.82 -2.69 3.20
N LYS A 38 14.08 -2.54 2.80
CA LYS A 38 14.58 -1.36 2.10
C LYS A 38 13.89 -1.12 0.75
N SER A 39 13.30 -2.15 0.14
CA SER A 39 12.57 -2.04 -1.13
C SER A 39 11.41 -1.05 -1.09
N ILE A 40 10.84 -0.76 0.10
CA ILE A 40 9.75 0.21 0.23
C ILE A 40 10.17 1.59 0.76
N TYR A 41 11.46 1.77 1.07
CA TYR A 41 11.98 3.02 1.64
C TYR A 41 11.75 4.23 0.74
N LYS A 42 11.85 4.05 -0.58
CA LYS A 42 11.62 5.12 -1.56
C LYS A 42 10.18 5.65 -1.57
N TYR A 43 9.23 4.91 -0.99
CA TYR A 43 7.83 5.33 -0.87
C TYR A 43 7.48 5.83 0.53
N CYS A 44 8.42 5.75 1.49
CA CYS A 44 8.20 6.29 2.83
C CYS A 44 8.11 7.82 2.78
N PRO A 45 7.34 8.46 3.69
CA PRO A 45 7.32 9.90 3.78
C PRO A 45 8.72 10.49 3.93
N TYR A 46 8.97 11.63 3.29
CA TYR A 46 10.23 12.33 3.45
C TYR A 46 10.36 12.88 4.87
N HIS A 47 11.45 12.55 5.54
CA HIS A 47 11.81 13.08 6.86
C HIS A 47 13.06 13.93 6.73
N ARG A 48 12.94 15.22 7.07
CA ARG A 48 14.06 16.16 7.02
C ARG A 48 15.17 15.68 7.97
N GLY A 49 16.35 15.41 7.41
CA GLY A 49 17.52 14.95 8.16
C GLY A 49 17.89 13.47 7.97
N LEU A 50 17.06 12.68 7.26
CA LEU A 50 17.43 11.34 6.82
C LEU A 50 17.95 11.38 5.37
N LYS A 51 19.04 10.66 5.10
CA LYS A 51 19.65 10.56 3.76
C LYS A 51 18.81 9.71 2.79
N GLU A 52 17.96 8.84 3.33
CA GLU A 52 17.07 7.94 2.60
C GLU A 52 15.66 8.00 3.22
N GLY A 53 14.64 7.66 2.43
CA GLY A 53 13.28 7.52 2.96
C GLY A 53 13.25 6.42 4.02
N HIS A 54 12.59 6.67 5.15
CA HIS A 54 12.42 5.68 6.21
C HIS A 54 10.99 5.76 6.73
N CYS A 55 10.38 4.61 6.98
CA CYS A 55 9.02 4.54 7.50
C CYS A 55 9.09 4.55 9.03
N SER A 56 8.61 5.62 9.65
CA SER A 56 8.76 5.84 11.10
C SER A 56 7.79 5.02 11.96
N ASN A 57 6.79 4.38 11.35
CA ASN A 57 5.82 3.51 12.02
C ASN A 57 5.12 2.60 11.02
N TYR A 58 4.39 1.61 11.54
CA TYR A 58 3.62 0.64 10.75
C TYR A 58 2.65 1.25 9.73
N LEU A 59 2.00 2.38 10.04
CA LEU A 59 1.06 3.02 9.10
C LEU A 59 1.81 3.62 7.89
N GLN A 60 3.00 4.17 8.11
CA GLN A 60 3.88 4.59 7.02
C GLN A 60 4.36 3.38 6.21
N MET A 61 4.74 2.28 6.86
CA MET A 61 5.11 1.03 6.17
C MET A 61 3.96 0.49 5.31
N ALA A 62 2.74 0.49 5.85
CA ALA A 62 1.54 0.07 5.14
C ALA A 62 1.24 0.97 3.93
N SER A 63 1.37 2.30 4.08
CA SER A 63 1.20 3.25 2.98
C SER A 63 2.23 3.01 1.89
N SER A 64 3.51 2.87 2.26
CA SER A 64 4.59 2.59 1.34
C SER A 64 4.44 1.23 0.64
N GLY A 65 3.93 0.22 1.35
CA GLY A 65 3.59 -1.08 0.77
C GLY A 65 2.46 -0.99 -0.25
N VAL A 66 1.42 -0.19 0.03
CA VAL A 66 0.34 0.09 -0.94
C VAL A 66 0.87 0.80 -2.18
N ILE A 67 1.69 1.85 -2.01
CA ILE A 67 2.28 2.58 -3.14
C ILE A 67 3.19 1.67 -3.98
N ASN A 68 3.97 0.80 -3.34
CA ASN A 68 4.77 -0.21 -4.02
C ASN A 68 3.90 -1.18 -4.85
N LEU A 69 2.80 -1.69 -4.27
CA LEU A 69 1.86 -2.56 -4.97
C LEU A 69 1.27 -1.87 -6.19
N LEU A 70 0.83 -0.62 -6.03
CA LEU A 70 0.30 0.20 -7.11
C LEU A 70 1.34 0.40 -8.23
N GLU A 71 2.59 0.75 -7.90
CA GLU A 71 3.66 0.90 -8.90
C GLU A 71 3.96 -0.43 -9.63
N MET A 72 4.04 -1.55 -8.90
CA MET A 72 4.35 -2.87 -9.49
C MET A 72 3.26 -3.41 -10.43
N LEU A 73 2.04 -2.92 -10.25
CA LEU A 73 0.87 -3.40 -10.99
C LEU A 73 0.36 -2.39 -12.02
N LYS A 74 0.69 -1.10 -11.95
CA LYS A 74 0.12 -0.05 -12.83
C LYS A 74 0.16 -0.41 -14.32
N ASP A 75 1.27 -0.98 -14.81
CA ASP A 75 1.46 -1.33 -16.22
C ASP A 75 0.91 -2.72 -16.58
N LYS A 76 0.39 -3.48 -15.60
CA LYS A 76 -0.23 -4.80 -15.81
C LYS A 76 -1.73 -4.72 -16.07
N PHE A 77 -2.33 -3.54 -15.90
CA PHE A 77 -3.77 -3.32 -16.06
C PHE A 77 -4.02 -2.18 -17.05
N ASP A 78 -4.32 -2.50 -18.31
CA ASP A 78 -4.45 -1.50 -19.38
C ASP A 78 -5.58 -0.46 -19.18
N SER A 79 -6.60 -0.76 -18.37
CA SER A 79 -7.81 0.10 -18.27
C SER A 79 -8.62 -0.07 -16.98
N LYS A 80 -8.06 -0.66 -15.93
CA LYS A 80 -8.82 -1.08 -14.73
C LYS A 80 -8.22 -0.54 -13.44
N TYR A 81 -8.04 0.78 -13.38
CA TYR A 81 -7.65 1.44 -12.13
C TYR A 81 -8.59 1.03 -10.97
N ASP A 82 -9.90 0.89 -11.22
CA ASP A 82 -10.89 0.33 -10.29
C ASP A 82 -10.42 -1.00 -9.65
N LYS A 83 -9.88 -1.92 -10.45
CA LYS A 83 -9.45 -3.23 -9.95
C LYS A 83 -8.08 -3.18 -9.29
N LEU A 84 -7.18 -2.33 -9.76
CA LEU A 84 -5.89 -2.10 -9.11
C LEU A 84 -6.11 -1.54 -7.69
N ALA A 85 -7.01 -0.58 -7.54
CA ALA A 85 -7.37 -0.04 -6.24
C ALA A 85 -8.05 -1.08 -5.36
N GLU A 86 -8.92 -1.95 -5.89
CA GLU A 86 -9.50 -3.06 -5.11
C GLU A 86 -8.41 -3.98 -4.53
N TYR A 87 -7.36 -4.29 -5.30
CA TYR A 87 -6.22 -5.06 -4.78
C TYR A 87 -5.42 -4.29 -3.74
N ALA A 88 -5.22 -3.00 -3.93
CA ALA A 88 -4.56 -2.16 -2.94
C ALA A 88 -5.34 -2.05 -1.62
N ILE A 89 -6.67 -1.92 -1.68
CA ILE A 89 -7.57 -1.96 -0.52
C ILE A 89 -7.46 -3.31 0.17
N LEU A 90 -7.55 -4.41 -0.57
CA LEU A 90 -7.45 -5.76 -0.03
C LEU A 90 -6.11 -5.98 0.70
N PHE A 91 -5.01 -5.56 0.09
CA PHE A 91 -3.68 -5.66 0.69
C PHE A 91 -3.57 -4.84 1.97
N LEU A 92 -4.05 -3.59 1.94
CA LEU A 92 -4.05 -2.70 3.09
C LEU A 92 -4.88 -3.27 4.25
N SER A 93 -6.12 -3.70 3.98
CA SER A 93 -7.00 -4.31 4.98
C SER A 93 -6.38 -5.57 5.59
N TYR A 94 -5.77 -6.42 4.77
CA TYR A 94 -5.07 -7.61 5.24
C TYR A 94 -3.93 -7.24 6.20
N LYS A 95 -3.09 -6.28 5.83
CA LYS A 95 -1.96 -5.83 6.67
C LYS A 95 -2.42 -5.18 7.97
N LEU A 96 -3.38 -4.26 7.92
CA LEU A 96 -3.94 -3.62 9.11
C LEU A 96 -4.57 -4.64 10.06
N LYS A 97 -5.26 -5.67 9.53
CA LYS A 97 -5.88 -6.72 10.34
C LYS A 97 -4.88 -7.61 11.07
N GLN A 98 -3.65 -7.75 10.55
CA GLN A 98 -2.60 -8.52 11.23
C GLN A 98 -2.06 -7.82 12.48
N ASN A 99 -2.17 -6.50 12.56
CA ASN A 99 -1.74 -5.74 13.72
C ASN A 99 -2.97 -5.33 14.55
N PRO A 100 -3.19 -5.91 15.75
CA PRO A 100 -4.37 -5.62 16.57
C PRO A 100 -4.55 -4.13 16.91
N LYS A 101 -3.45 -3.37 16.98
CA LYS A 101 -3.49 -1.91 17.23
C LYS A 101 -4.12 -1.14 16.08
N TYR A 102 -4.00 -1.66 14.86
CA TYR A 102 -4.42 -0.99 13.63
C TYR A 102 -5.57 -1.68 12.91
N SER A 103 -6.09 -2.81 13.41
CA SER A 103 -7.15 -3.59 12.76
C SER A 103 -8.48 -2.83 12.62
N GLY A 104 -8.73 -1.82 13.45
CA GLY A 104 -9.89 -0.94 13.38
C GLY A 104 -9.67 0.37 12.59
N THR A 105 -8.56 0.50 11.87
CA THR A 105 -8.23 1.73 11.14
C THR A 105 -9.24 1.98 10.02
N ASN A 106 -9.84 3.18 10.00
CA ASN A 106 -10.68 3.63 8.90
C ASN A 106 -9.83 3.90 7.65
N LEU A 107 -10.18 3.27 6.52
CA LEU A 107 -9.37 3.33 5.29
C LEU A 107 -9.34 4.71 4.65
N ASN A 108 -10.45 5.46 4.70
CA ASN A 108 -10.53 6.84 4.22
C ASN A 108 -9.62 7.78 5.03
N HIS A 109 -9.66 7.64 6.35
CA HIS A 109 -8.77 8.38 7.25
C HIS A 109 -7.31 8.00 6.98
N PHE A 110 -7.03 6.70 6.81
CA PHE A 110 -5.70 6.21 6.48
C PHE A 110 -5.17 6.82 5.19
N TYR A 111 -5.97 6.83 4.11
CA TYR A 111 -5.57 7.41 2.83
C TYR A 111 -5.21 8.89 2.96
N THR A 112 -6.13 9.68 3.52
CA THR A 112 -5.97 11.13 3.71
C THR A 112 -4.70 11.45 4.50
N LYS A 113 -4.39 10.65 5.53
CA LYS A 113 -3.23 10.89 6.40
C LYS A 113 -1.91 10.36 5.85
N ASN A 114 -1.92 9.24 5.12
CA ASN A 114 -0.68 8.51 4.82
C ASN A 114 -0.37 8.39 3.32
N ILE A 115 -1.33 8.59 2.42
CA ILE A 115 -1.15 8.41 0.96
C ILE A 115 -1.39 9.72 0.19
N GLU A 116 -2.44 10.48 0.51
CA GLU A 116 -2.90 11.64 -0.29
C GLU A 116 -1.80 12.67 -0.57
N ASN A 117 -0.92 12.92 0.40
CA ASN A 117 0.18 13.88 0.28
C ASN A 117 1.54 13.24 -0.01
N ASN A 118 1.57 11.93 -0.33
CA ASN A 118 2.82 11.26 -0.67
C ASN A 118 3.30 11.71 -2.06
N THR A 119 4.49 12.31 -2.12
CA THR A 119 5.07 12.86 -3.34
C THR A 119 5.20 11.82 -4.45
N PHE A 120 5.66 10.61 -4.12
CA PHE A 120 5.81 9.54 -5.12
C PHE A 120 4.46 9.15 -5.71
N TYR A 121 3.44 8.96 -4.85
CA TYR A 121 2.09 8.63 -5.29
C TYR A 121 1.53 9.71 -6.22
N ASN A 122 1.65 10.98 -5.84
CA ASN A 122 1.12 12.09 -6.64
C ASN A 122 1.83 12.25 -7.98
N GLU A 123 3.14 12.05 -8.05
CA GLU A 123 3.92 12.24 -9.28
C GLU A 123 3.89 11.03 -10.22
N LYS A 124 3.80 9.80 -9.69
CA LYS A 124 4.01 8.57 -10.46
C LYS A 124 2.78 7.68 -10.61
N ILE A 125 1.74 7.91 -9.81
CA ILE A 125 0.55 7.05 -9.76
C ILE A 125 -0.73 7.85 -10.00
N ASN A 126 -0.88 9.03 -9.40
CA ASN A 126 -2.13 9.82 -9.42
C ASN A 126 -2.24 10.83 -10.59
N GLY A 127 -1.27 10.84 -11.52
CA GLY A 127 -1.07 11.94 -12.48
C GLY A 127 -1.74 11.80 -13.85
N ASP A 128 -2.45 10.72 -14.13
CA ASP A 128 -2.96 10.38 -15.47
C ASP A 128 -4.45 10.73 -15.69
N GLY A 129 -5.12 11.33 -14.71
CA GLY A 129 -6.55 11.65 -14.77
C GLY A 129 -7.49 10.45 -14.54
N SER A 130 -6.94 9.28 -14.19
CA SER A 130 -7.73 8.14 -13.72
C SER A 130 -8.37 8.41 -12.35
N PRO A 131 -9.51 7.76 -12.01
CA PRO A 131 -10.07 7.83 -10.67
C PRO A 131 -9.01 7.47 -9.63
N THR A 132 -8.94 8.23 -8.54
CA THR A 132 -7.94 8.03 -7.51
C THR A 132 -8.28 6.81 -6.64
N TYR A 133 -7.29 6.30 -5.90
CA TYR A 133 -7.53 5.27 -4.89
C TYR A 133 -8.60 5.69 -3.86
N LYS A 134 -8.69 6.99 -3.53
CA LYS A 134 -9.74 7.56 -2.66
C LYS A 134 -11.13 7.43 -3.25
N ASP A 135 -11.27 7.79 -4.53
CA ASP A 135 -12.56 7.73 -5.24
C ASP A 135 -13.15 6.32 -5.20
N ILE A 136 -12.29 5.31 -5.21
CA ILE A 136 -12.70 3.90 -5.16
C ILE A 136 -13.08 3.47 -3.74
N ILE A 137 -12.35 3.91 -2.71
CA ILE A 137 -12.77 3.66 -1.31
C ILE A 137 -14.14 4.30 -1.06
N ASP A 138 -14.31 5.57 -1.44
CA ASP A 138 -15.55 6.33 -1.25
C ASP A 138 -16.74 5.70 -2.01
N LYS A 139 -16.54 5.30 -3.27
CA LYS A 139 -17.56 4.62 -4.08
C LYS A 139 -18.00 3.29 -3.47
N LYS A 140 -17.08 2.55 -2.85
CA LYS A 140 -17.36 1.24 -2.25
C LYS A 140 -17.88 1.34 -0.81
N LYS A 141 -17.81 2.52 -0.18
CA LYS A 141 -18.22 2.77 1.22
C LYS A 141 -17.59 1.78 2.21
N ILE A 142 -16.28 1.53 2.05
CA ILE A 142 -15.49 0.61 2.89
C ILE A 142 -14.81 1.37 4.04
#